data_AF-A0A2E7E7L4-F1
#
_entry.id   AF-A0A2E7E7L4-F1
#
_cell.length_a   1.000
_cell.length_b   1.000
_cell.length_c   1.000
_cell.angle_alpha   90.00
_cell.angle_beta   90.00
_cell.angle_gamma   90.00
#
_symmetry.space_group_name_H-M   'P 1'
#
loop_
_entity.id
_entity.type
_entity.pdbx_description
1 polymer ?
#
loop_
_entity_poly.entity_id
_entity_poly.type
_entity_poly.pdbx_seq_one_letter_code
_entity_poly.pdbx_strand_id
1 'polypeptide(L)'
;MANESRTLVLTILDREYRVNCPEGAEVHLQEAARYLDQKMAEIKEASAASGRLPASDRIAVIAALNITHQMLELQADLEEQEAIFSRLHAQLDEALGRGIQREL
;
A
#
# COMPACT_ATOMS: atom_id res chain seq x y z
N MET A 1 9.97 13.90 25.99
CA MET A 1 8.55 14.02 25.60
C MET A 1 8.07 12.61 25.35
N ALA A 2 7.28 12.05 26.26
CA ALA A 2 6.85 10.66 26.18
C ALA A 2 5.77 10.58 25.08
N ASN A 3 6.06 9.83 24.02
CA ASN A 3 5.10 9.52 22.98
C ASN A 3 3.97 8.70 23.62
N GLU A 4 2.83 9.34 23.91
CA GLU A 4 1.65 8.65 24.48
C GLU A 4 1.04 7.74 23.41
N SER A 5 1.60 6.55 23.26
CA SER A 5 0.96 5.46 22.51
C SER A 5 -0.32 5.03 23.24
N ARG A 6 -1.47 5.17 22.59
CA ARG A 6 -2.76 4.69 23.08
C ARG A 6 -3.10 3.37 22.42
N THR A 7 -3.85 2.52 23.10
CA THR A 7 -4.34 1.26 22.50
C THR A 7 -5.59 1.55 21.68
N LEU A 8 -5.56 1.21 20.39
CA LEU A 8 -6.71 1.25 19.50
C LEU A 8 -7.28 -0.15 19.33
N VAL A 9 -8.61 -0.27 19.40
CA VAL A 9 -9.33 -1.52 19.15
C VAL A 9 -9.89 -1.48 17.74
N LEU A 10 -9.58 -2.51 16.95
CA LEU A 10 -10.00 -2.65 15.55
C LEU A 10 -10.69 -3.99 15.35
N THR A 11 -11.73 -4.03 14.53
CA THR A 11 -12.41 -5.28 14.16
C THR A 11 -12.06 -5.64 12.74
N ILE A 12 -11.55 -6.85 12.54
CA ILE A 12 -11.16 -7.40 11.24
C ILE A 12 -11.68 -8.83 11.15
N LEU A 13 -12.49 -9.12 10.13
CA LEU A 13 -13.14 -10.40 9.89
C LEU A 13 -13.87 -10.95 11.13
N ASP A 14 -14.67 -10.09 11.77
CA ASP A 14 -15.43 -10.34 13.00
C ASP A 14 -14.57 -10.63 14.26
N ARG A 15 -13.26 -10.34 14.21
CA ARG A 15 -12.34 -10.51 15.35
C ARG A 15 -11.80 -9.16 15.81
N GLU A 16 -11.77 -8.95 17.12
CA GLU A 16 -11.19 -7.76 17.72
C GLU A 16 -9.67 -7.88 17.89
N TYR A 17 -8.96 -6.82 17.53
CA TYR A 17 -7.51 -6.68 17.65
C TYR A 17 -7.19 -5.41 18.42
N ARG A 18 -6.20 -5.49 19.31
CA ARG A 18 -5.67 -4.33 20.04
C ARG A 18 -4.31 -3.99 19.49
N VAL A 19 -4.17 -2.78 18.95
CA VAL A 19 -2.92 -2.30 18.35
C VAL A 19 -2.44 -1.04 19.06
N ASN A 20 -1.12 -0.85 19.06
CA ASN A 20 -0.53 0.40 19.50
C ASN A 20 -0.81 1.48 18.45
N CYS A 21 -1.46 2.56 18.86
CA CYS A 21 -1.76 3.71 18.04
C CYS A 21 -0.90 4.91 18.50
N PRO A 22 0.09 5.32 17.69
CA PRO A 22 0.75 6.59 17.86
C PRO A 22 -0.23 7.77 17.75
N GLU A 23 0.11 8.91 18.32
CA GLU A 23 -0.68 10.13 18.20
C GLU A 23 -0.87 10.51 16.71
N GLY A 24 -2.10 10.79 16.31
CA GLY A 24 -2.45 11.15 14.93
C GLY A 24 -2.52 10.00 13.92
N ALA A 25 -2.20 8.77 14.30
CA ALA A 25 -2.22 7.61 13.39
C ALA A 25 -3.57 6.87 13.34
N GLU A 26 -4.52 7.22 14.21
CA GLU A 26 -5.77 6.49 14.40
C GLU A 26 -6.57 6.31 13.10
N VAL A 27 -6.75 7.39 12.34
CA VAL A 27 -7.51 7.36 11.08
C VAL A 27 -6.85 6.41 10.08
N HIS A 28 -5.54 6.51 9.88
CA HIS A 28 -4.83 5.64 8.95
C HIS A 28 -4.85 4.16 9.38
N LEU A 29 -4.77 3.89 10.69
CA LEU A 29 -4.88 2.52 11.22
C LEU A 29 -6.29 1.94 11.04
N GLN A 30 -7.34 2.75 11.21
CA GLN A 30 -8.72 2.35 10.92
C GLN A 30 -8.93 2.07 9.43
N GLU A 31 -8.37 2.91 8.56
CA GLU A 31 -8.44 2.69 7.11
C GLU A 31 -7.67 1.43 6.69
N ALA A 32 -6.48 1.20 7.24
CA ALA A 32 -5.71 -0.02 7.00
C ALA A 32 -6.47 -1.27 7.46
N ALA A 33 -7.11 -1.23 8.62
CA ALA A 33 -7.95 -2.34 9.11
C ALA A 33 -9.16 -2.59 8.21
N ARG A 34 -9.85 -1.54 7.75
CA ARG A 34 -10.96 -1.67 6.79
C ARG A 34 -10.51 -2.29 5.48
N TYR A 35 -9.34 -1.88 4.97
CA TYR A 35 -8.79 -2.43 3.74
C TYR A 35 -8.42 -3.92 3.90
N LEU A 36 -7.77 -4.27 5.01
CA LEU A 36 -7.45 -5.66 5.33
C LEU A 36 -8.70 -6.53 5.49
N ASP A 37 -9.72 -6.02 6.18
CA ASP A 37 -11.02 -6.69 6.34
C ASP A 37 -11.66 -7.03 4.99
N GLN A 38 -11.73 -6.04 4.10
CA GLN A 38 -12.24 -6.24 2.75
C GLN A 38 -11.45 -7.32 1.99
N LYS A 39 -10.12 -7.27 2.02
CA LYS A 39 -9.27 -8.26 1.33
C LYS A 39 -9.45 -9.67 1.90
N MET A 40 -9.59 -9.79 3.22
CA MET A 40 -9.87 -11.07 3.87
C MET A 40 -11.27 -11.61 3.51
N ALA A 41 -12.28 -10.75 3.41
CA ALA A 41 -13.62 -11.11 2.99
C ALA A 41 -13.66 -11.61 1.53
N GLU A 42 -12.99 -10.91 0.60
CA GLU A 42 -12.85 -11.32 -0.80
C GLU A 42 -12.25 -12.74 -0.92
N ILE A 43 -11.17 -13.01 -0.16
CA ILE A 43 -10.51 -14.34 -0.16
C ILE A 43 -11.43 -15.40 0.44
N LYS A 44 -12.15 -15.08 1.52
CA LYS A 44 -13.10 -15.99 2.16
C LYS A 44 -14.21 -16.40 1.20
N GLU A 45 -14.79 -15.44 0.48
CA GLU A 45 -15.85 -15.67 -0.51
C GLU A 45 -15.35 -16.51 -1.70
N ALA A 46 -14.22 -16.14 -2.28
CA ALA A 46 -13.61 -16.88 -3.39
C ALA A 46 -13.26 -18.34 -3.01
N SER A 47 -12.81 -18.55 -1.76
CA SER A 47 -12.49 -19.90 -1.28
C SER A 47 -13.74 -20.72 -0.97
N ALA A 48 -14.82 -20.10 -0.50
CA ALA A 48 -16.08 -20.79 -0.20
C ALA A 48 -16.70 -21.41 -1.45
N ALA A 49 -16.58 -20.76 -2.62
CA ALA A 49 -17.05 -21.29 -3.91
C ALA A 49 -16.37 -22.62 -4.30
N SER A 50 -15.15 -22.87 -3.82
CA SER A 50 -14.40 -24.12 -4.05
C SER A 50 -14.77 -25.25 -3.08
N GLY A 51 -15.70 -25.00 -2.14
CA GLY A 51 -16.14 -25.96 -1.14
C GLY A 51 -15.18 -26.11 0.05
N ARG A 52 -14.13 -25.30 0.14
CA ARG A 52 -13.14 -25.36 1.24
C ARG A 52 -13.00 -23.99 1.90
N LEU A 53 -13.54 -23.82 3.10
CA LEU A 53 -13.25 -22.65 3.92
C LEU A 53 -11.88 -22.82 4.59
N PRO A 54 -10.89 -21.95 4.30
CA PRO A 54 -9.63 -21.92 5.03
C PRO A 54 -9.84 -21.35 6.44
N ALA A 55 -8.97 -21.72 7.38
CA ALA A 55 -8.90 -21.06 8.67
C ALA A 55 -8.62 -19.55 8.50
N SER A 56 -9.17 -18.73 9.39
CA SER A 56 -9.02 -17.26 9.35
C SER A 56 -7.55 -16.82 9.35
N ASP A 57 -6.68 -17.51 10.07
CA ASP A 57 -5.25 -17.21 10.09
C ASP A 57 -4.60 -17.40 8.71
N ARG A 58 -5.04 -18.40 7.94
CA ARG A 58 -4.57 -18.60 6.56
C ARG A 58 -5.10 -17.50 5.63
N ILE A 59 -6.35 -17.10 5.81
CA ILE A 59 -6.95 -15.97 5.05
C ILE A 59 -6.15 -14.69 5.32
N ALA A 60 -5.80 -14.41 6.58
CA ALA A 60 -5.01 -13.25 6.96
C ALA A 60 -3.62 -13.24 6.30
N VAL A 61 -2.93 -14.39 6.28
CA VAL A 61 -1.61 -14.50 5.61
C VAL A 61 -1.71 -14.26 4.11
N ILE A 62 -2.74 -14.83 3.45
CA ILE A 62 -2.94 -14.62 2.00
C ILE A 62 -3.27 -13.15 1.73
N ALA A 63 -4.13 -12.52 2.54
CA ALA A 63 -4.45 -11.11 2.42
C ALA A 63 -3.19 -10.23 2.58
N ALA A 64 -2.38 -10.48 3.61
CA ALA A 64 -1.14 -9.75 3.84
C ALA A 64 -0.16 -9.90 2.68
N LEU A 65 -0.02 -11.11 2.11
CA LEU A 65 0.82 -11.35 0.93
C LEU A 65 0.32 -10.58 -0.29
N ASN A 66 -0.98 -10.60 -0.57
CA ASN A 66 -1.57 -9.88 -1.70
C ASN A 66 -1.38 -8.36 -1.57
N ILE A 67 -1.57 -7.81 -0.37
CA ILE A 67 -1.37 -6.38 -0.11
C ILE A 67 0.10 -6.01 -0.28
N THR A 68 1.02 -6.83 0.26
CA THR A 68 2.47 -6.60 0.13
C THR A 68 2.90 -6.66 -1.33
N HIS A 69 2.37 -7.60 -2.11
CA HIS A 69 2.65 -7.69 -3.54
C HIS A 69 2.22 -6.42 -4.28
N GLN A 70 0.99 -5.93 -4.07
CA GLN A 70 0.49 -4.69 -4.67
C GLN A 70 1.34 -3.46 -4.28
N MET A 71 1.77 -3.40 -3.01
CA MET A 71 2.64 -2.32 -2.54
C MET A 71 4.00 -2.35 -3.26
N LEU A 72 4.60 -3.53 -3.44
CA LEU A 72 5.87 -3.68 -4.15
C LEU A 72 5.75 -3.36 -5.64
N GLU A 73 4.63 -3.72 -6.28
CA GLU A 73 4.34 -3.32 -7.66
C GLU A 73 4.24 -1.81 -7.79
N LEU A 74 3.49 -1.15 -6.90
CA LEU A 74 3.37 0.32 -6.89
C LEU A 74 4.71 1.03 -6.65
N GLN A 75 5.59 0.46 -5.82
CA GLN A 75 6.94 0.98 -5.60
C GLN A 75 7.79 0.88 -6.87
N ALA A 76 7.76 -0.28 -7.54
CA ALA A 76 8.47 -0.47 -8.80
C ALA A 76 7.97 0.47 -9.91
N ASP A 77 6.65 0.65 -10.02
CA ASP A 77 6.04 1.59 -10.97
C ASP A 77 6.47 3.04 -10.70
N LEU A 78 6.57 3.44 -9.43
CA LEU A 78 7.04 4.78 -9.05
C LEU A 78 8.51 4.99 -9.43
N GLU A 79 9.36 4.00 -9.16
CA GLU A 79 10.78 4.02 -9.56
C GLU A 79 10.95 4.14 -11.08
N GLU A 80 10.13 3.41 -11.86
CA GLU A 80 10.11 3.51 -13.32
C GLU A 80 9.68 4.92 -13.76
N GLN A 81 8.64 5.47 -13.16
CA GLN A 81 8.17 6.83 -13.47
C GLN A 81 9.23 7.90 -13.17
N GLU A 82 9.94 7.79 -12.05
CA GLU A 82 11.05 8.70 -11.71
C GLU A 82 12.19 8.61 -12.73
N ALA A 83 12.51 7.40 -13.20
CA ALA A 83 13.52 7.20 -14.24
C ALA A 83 13.10 7.82 -15.59
N ILE A 84 11.83 7.64 -15.98
CA ILE A 84 11.26 8.24 -17.18
C ILE A 84 11.30 9.78 -17.08
N PHE A 85 10.87 10.33 -15.95
CA PHE A 85 10.84 11.78 -15.74
C PHE A 85 12.25 12.39 -15.80
N SER A 86 13.23 11.72 -15.21
CA SER A 86 14.64 12.11 -15.26
C SER A 86 15.20 12.11 -16.68
N ARG A 87 14.85 11.08 -17.47
CA ARG A 87 15.24 11.01 -18.89
C ARG A 87 14.61 12.13 -19.71
N LEU A 88 13.33 12.41 -19.49
CA LEU A 88 12.64 13.51 -20.18
C LEU A 88 13.26 14.87 -19.83
N HIS A 89 13.61 15.10 -18.55
CA HIS A 89 14.33 16.30 -18.14
C HIS A 89 15.65 16.46 -18.88
N ALA A 90 16.48 15.42 -18.91
CA ALA A 90 17.76 15.46 -19.62
C ALA A 90 17.60 15.77 -21.11
N GLN A 91 16.57 15.20 -21.76
CA GLN A 91 16.28 15.47 -23.17
C GLN A 91 15.82 16.92 -23.41
N LEU A 92 15.03 17.47 -22.49
CA LEU A 92 14.57 18.86 -22.55
C LEU A 92 15.75 19.83 -22.41
N ASP A 93 16.61 19.60 -21.42
CA ASP A 93 17.82 20.40 -21.20
C ASP A 93 18.74 20.38 -22.42
N GLU A 94 18.93 19.21 -23.04
CA GLU A 94 19.73 19.08 -24.26
C GLU A 94 19.10 19.80 -25.46
N ALA A 95 17.78 19.78 -25.60
CA ALA A 95 17.09 20.48 -26.70
C ALA A 95 17.13 22.00 -26.54
N LEU A 96 16.93 22.51 -25.32
CA LEU A 96 17.00 23.93 -25.00
C LEU A 96 18.44 24.46 -25.14
N GLY A 97 19.44 23.71 -24.64
CA GLY A 97 20.85 24.04 -24.82
C GLY A 97 21.25 24.16 -26.29
N ARG A 98 20.75 23.25 -27.14
CA ARG A 98 20.94 23.31 -28.60
C ARG A 98 20.25 24.51 -29.26
N GLY A 99 19.13 24.99 -28.72
CA GLY A 99 18.43 26.18 -29.21
C GLY A 99 19.24 27.46 -29.00
N ILE A 100 19.85 27.61 -27.83
CA ILE A 100 20.65 28.79 -27.46
C ILE A 100 21.93 28.90 -28.30
N GLN A 101 22.52 27.78 -28.70
CA GLN A 101 23.73 27.74 -29.53
C GLN A 101 23.50 28.03 -31.02
N ARG A 102 22.25 28.08 -31.49
CA ARG A 102 21.93 28.43 -32.88
C ARG A 102 21.64 29.91 -33.10
N GLU A 103 21.46 30.71 -32.05
CA GLU A 103 21.17 32.15 -32.13
C GLU A 103 22.41 33.05 -31.95
N LEU A 104 23.61 32.46 -31.81
CA LEU A 104 24.91 33.14 -31.84
C LEU A 104 25.67 32.81 -33.13
#